data_AF-A0A4Q6IK80-F1
#
_entry.id   AF-A0A4Q6IK80-F1
#
_cell.length_a   1.000
_cell.length_b   1.000
_cell.length_c   1.000
_cell.angle_alpha   90.00
_cell.angle_beta   90.00
_cell.angle_gamma   90.00
#
_symmetry.space_group_name_H-M   'P 1'
#
loop_
_entity.id
_entity.type
_entity.pdbx_description
1 polymer ?
#
loop_
_entity_poly.entity_id
_entity_poly.type
_entity_poly.pdbx_seq_one_letter_code
_entity_poly.pdbx_strand_id
1 'polypeptide(L)'
;MINESALLESKTLRSSVLERTDVLDRVKALSLLPDGMHVTTAMVAAYFQVGIKAIRSLVVDHREELEASGYRVLTGSELSSFKELSGIQSRTRSLALFSRRAVLNVAMLLRDSEVARQVRVYLLDMEYLARTQPVENPAPTDPTDVVSLDDRIDQRITHILGKTVVPMFNALIETSGEHRRELMALRAGVQRIEQRLHQHHARLKRLEGVRDDRPAVGVMAAMDAMNGRTFERHIAKLLQRDGCTNVVVQGGHGDRGVDIIALTADGRRLVAQCKRFAPYLSITSPDVQKFIGSAKVLYGADVALYVATCPFTPEALSIAAEAGITAVHRGVLEEWSAGEPLKILE
;
A
#
# COMPACT_ATOMS: atom_id res chain seq x y z
N MET A 1 30.40 -10.18 16.40
CA MET A 1 29.04 -10.17 15.85
C MET A 1 28.32 -11.36 16.48
N ILE A 2 27.21 -11.15 17.20
CA ILE A 2 26.48 -12.25 17.85
C ILE A 2 25.78 -13.04 16.73
N ASN A 3 25.92 -14.37 16.74
CA ASN A 3 25.28 -15.24 15.76
C ASN A 3 23.75 -15.17 15.94
N GLU A 4 23.02 -14.96 14.85
CA GLU A 4 21.57 -14.93 14.77
C GLU A 4 20.90 -16.22 15.28
N SER A 5 21.63 -17.34 15.31
CA SER A 5 21.19 -18.59 15.91
C SER A 5 20.90 -18.47 17.41
N ALA A 6 21.52 -17.50 18.11
CA ALA A 6 21.29 -17.30 19.54
C ALA A 6 19.81 -17.00 19.87
N LEU A 7 19.10 -16.32 18.96
CA LEU A 7 17.67 -16.04 19.11
C LEU A 7 16.79 -17.27 18.84
N LEU A 8 17.26 -18.25 18.06
CA LEU A 8 16.56 -19.52 17.86
C LEU A 8 16.63 -20.39 19.12
N GLU A 9 17.75 -20.33 19.85
CA GLU A 9 18.02 -21.21 20.99
C GLU A 9 17.54 -20.64 22.34
N SER A 10 17.66 -19.33 22.56
CA SER A 10 17.43 -18.72 23.88
C SER A 10 16.12 -17.94 23.98
N LYS A 11 15.15 -18.50 24.72
CA LYS A 11 13.90 -17.81 25.08
C LYS A 11 14.13 -16.52 25.87
N THR A 12 15.07 -16.52 26.80
CA THR A 12 15.41 -15.34 27.61
C THR A 12 15.92 -14.19 26.75
N LEU A 13 16.75 -14.49 25.74
CA LEU A 13 17.24 -13.48 24.81
C LEU A 13 16.11 -12.94 23.92
N ARG A 14 15.18 -13.81 23.48
CA ARG A 14 13.97 -13.36 22.77
C ARG A 14 13.14 -12.42 23.62
N SER A 15 12.95 -12.72 24.91
CA SER A 15 12.20 -11.86 25.83
C SER A 15 12.82 -10.48 26.01
N SER A 16 14.16 -10.35 26.01
CA SER A 16 14.81 -9.03 26.19
C SER A 16 14.64 -8.09 24.98
N VAL A 17 14.39 -8.64 23.79
CA VAL A 17 14.25 -7.84 22.55
C VAL A 17 12.82 -7.78 22.02
N LEU A 18 11.85 -8.40 22.71
CA LEU A 18 10.48 -8.59 22.24
C LEU A 18 9.69 -7.28 22.05
N GLU A 19 10.07 -6.20 22.75
CA GLU A 19 9.42 -4.89 22.62
C GLU A 19 9.89 -4.08 21.40
N ARG A 20 10.99 -4.49 20.74
CA ARG A 20 11.56 -3.80 19.57
C ARG A 20 10.83 -4.16 18.26
N THR A 21 9.52 -3.92 18.23
CA THR A 21 8.65 -4.31 17.11
C THR A 21 8.80 -3.44 15.87
N ASP A 22 9.50 -2.31 15.97
CA ASP A 22 9.83 -1.40 14.87
C ASP A 22 10.80 -2.04 13.86
N VAL A 23 11.60 -3.01 14.30
CA VAL A 23 12.53 -3.77 13.45
C VAL A 23 11.82 -4.46 12.29
N LEU A 24 10.58 -4.89 12.48
CA LEU A 24 9.80 -5.52 11.41
C LEU A 24 9.70 -4.57 10.20
N ASP A 25 9.29 -3.32 10.40
CA ASP A 25 9.12 -2.37 9.29
C ASP A 25 10.45 -1.91 8.67
N ARG A 26 11.56 -2.00 9.41
CA ARG A 26 12.91 -1.75 8.88
C ARG A 26 13.36 -2.80 7.88
N VAL A 27 12.99 -4.06 8.11
CA VAL A 27 13.34 -5.18 7.22
C VAL A 27 12.35 -5.27 6.05
N LYS A 28 11.05 -5.20 6.35
CA LYS A 28 9.97 -5.27 5.36
C LYS A 28 8.71 -4.67 5.97
N ALA A 29 8.00 -3.83 5.24
CA ALA A 29 6.75 -3.24 5.75
C ALA A 29 5.73 -4.33 6.15
N LEU A 30 5.28 -4.30 7.41
CA LEU A 30 4.26 -5.23 7.91
C LEU A 30 2.87 -4.64 7.67
N SER A 31 2.15 -5.21 6.71
CA SER A 31 0.72 -4.89 6.53
C SER A 31 -0.10 -5.42 7.69
N LEU A 32 -0.96 -4.58 8.27
CA LEU A 32 -1.87 -4.94 9.36
C LEU A 32 -3.30 -5.15 8.84
N LEU A 33 -4.13 -5.81 9.64
CA LEU A 33 -5.57 -5.83 9.43
C LEU A 33 -6.16 -4.42 9.57
N PRO A 34 -7.40 -4.17 9.12
CA PRO A 34 -8.04 -2.84 9.23
C PRO A 34 -8.18 -2.32 10.67
N ASP A 35 -8.03 -3.20 11.67
CA ASP A 35 -7.96 -2.80 13.08
C ASP A 35 -6.65 -2.07 13.44
N GLY A 36 -5.65 -2.10 12.56
CA GLY A 36 -4.34 -1.48 12.75
C GLY A 36 -3.50 -2.10 13.87
N MET A 37 -3.82 -3.32 14.31
CA MET A 37 -3.20 -3.96 15.47
C MET A 37 -2.75 -5.39 15.21
N HIS A 38 -3.48 -6.15 14.39
CA HIS A 38 -3.25 -7.59 14.24
C HIS A 38 -2.93 -8.01 12.81
N VAL A 39 -2.34 -9.18 12.66
CA VAL A 39 -2.19 -9.89 11.38
C VAL A 39 -2.67 -11.32 11.47
N THR A 40 -3.09 -11.90 10.35
CA THR A 40 -3.53 -13.29 10.27
C THR A 40 -2.36 -14.24 9.98
N THR A 41 -2.54 -15.55 10.22
CA THR A 41 -1.53 -16.57 9.85
C THR A 41 -1.08 -16.46 8.38
N ALA A 42 -1.99 -16.15 7.46
CA ALA A 42 -1.66 -16.01 6.04
C ALA A 42 -0.77 -14.78 5.78
N MET A 43 -1.03 -13.67 6.48
CA MET A 43 -0.21 -12.46 6.40
C MET A 43 1.18 -12.67 7.00
N VAL A 44 1.29 -13.39 8.12
CA VAL A 44 2.59 -13.79 8.71
C VAL A 44 3.39 -14.65 7.72
N ALA A 45 2.75 -15.63 7.10
CA ALA A 45 3.38 -16.50 6.11
C ALA A 45 3.89 -15.70 4.89
N ALA A 46 3.08 -14.78 4.36
CA ALA A 46 3.45 -13.91 3.25
C ALA A 46 4.58 -12.93 3.62
N TYR A 47 4.56 -12.41 4.85
CA TYR A 47 5.61 -11.53 5.36
C TYR A 47 6.96 -12.22 5.34
N PHE A 48 7.06 -13.41 5.95
CA PHE A 48 8.30 -14.20 6.04
C PHE A 48 8.62 -15.04 4.81
N GLN A 49 7.77 -15.00 3.77
CA GLN A 49 7.94 -15.76 2.53
C GLN A 49 8.02 -17.28 2.76
N VAL A 50 7.19 -17.80 3.68
CA VAL A 50 7.12 -19.23 4.00
C VAL A 50 5.71 -19.77 3.79
N GLY A 51 5.57 -21.09 3.73
CA GLY A 51 4.26 -21.74 3.64
C GLY A 51 3.44 -21.57 4.93
N ILE A 52 2.11 -21.44 4.79
CA ILE A 52 1.18 -21.36 5.94
C ILE A 52 1.34 -22.55 6.90
N LYS A 53 1.67 -23.74 6.37
CA LYS A 53 1.93 -24.94 7.17
C LYS A 53 3.11 -24.75 8.13
N ALA A 54 4.17 -24.05 7.73
CA ALA A 54 5.32 -23.78 8.58
C ALA A 54 4.92 -22.90 9.77
N ILE A 55 4.14 -21.83 9.52
CA ILE A 55 3.63 -20.98 10.60
C ILE A 55 2.70 -21.76 11.54
N ARG A 56 1.83 -22.62 11.00
CA ARG A 56 0.96 -23.46 11.83
C ARG A 56 1.75 -24.44 12.69
N SER A 57 2.78 -25.09 12.15
CA SER A 57 3.66 -25.98 12.93
C SER A 57 4.35 -25.20 14.04
N LEU A 58 4.94 -24.05 13.71
CA LEU A 58 5.62 -23.20 14.68
C LEU A 58 4.69 -22.71 15.80
N VAL A 59 3.43 -22.43 15.48
CA VAL A 59 2.40 -22.11 16.48
C VAL A 59 2.09 -23.29 17.39
N VAL A 60 2.05 -24.52 16.86
CA VAL A 60 1.83 -25.73 17.66
C VAL A 60 3.03 -25.94 18.60
N ASP A 61 4.24 -25.83 18.08
CA ASP A 61 5.48 -26.11 18.82
C ASP A 61 5.80 -25.05 19.90
N HIS A 62 5.33 -23.80 19.71
CA HIS A 62 5.67 -22.67 20.58
C HIS A 62 4.44 -21.89 21.07
N ARG A 63 3.30 -22.56 21.24
CA ARG A 63 2.01 -21.93 21.57
C ARG A 63 2.07 -20.98 22.77
N GLU A 64 2.57 -21.44 23.91
CA GLU A 64 2.60 -20.64 25.15
C GLU A 64 3.41 -19.35 24.99
N GLU A 65 4.56 -19.45 24.32
CA GLU A 65 5.44 -18.31 24.09
C GLU A 65 4.79 -17.29 23.14
N LEU A 66 4.08 -17.79 22.13
CA LEU A 66 3.37 -16.94 21.19
C LEU A 66 2.15 -16.26 21.83
N GLU A 67 1.39 -16.98 22.64
CA GLU A 67 0.24 -16.43 23.39
C GLU A 67 0.70 -15.31 24.33
N ALA A 68 1.81 -15.49 25.06
CA ALA A 68 2.41 -14.45 25.90
C ALA A 68 2.85 -13.20 25.09
N SER A 69 3.23 -13.39 23.83
CA SER A 69 3.55 -12.29 22.90
C SER A 69 2.33 -11.74 22.14
N GLY A 70 1.11 -12.23 22.40
CA GLY A 70 -0.12 -11.70 21.82
C GLY A 70 -0.62 -12.45 20.58
N TYR A 71 -0.32 -13.75 20.47
CA TYR A 71 -1.05 -14.67 19.61
C TYR A 71 -2.39 -15.06 20.26
N ARG A 72 -3.49 -15.04 19.49
CA ARG A 72 -4.79 -15.52 19.96
C ARG A 72 -5.59 -16.14 18.82
N VAL A 73 -6.47 -17.08 19.15
CA VAL A 73 -7.44 -17.64 18.20
C VAL A 73 -8.83 -17.18 18.59
N LEU A 74 -9.48 -16.43 17.72
CA LEU A 74 -10.88 -16.01 17.87
C LEU A 74 -11.82 -17.09 17.35
N THR A 75 -12.86 -17.39 18.12
CA THR A 75 -13.93 -18.32 17.76
C THR A 75 -15.28 -17.81 18.24
N GLY A 76 -16.38 -18.32 17.68
CA GLY A 76 -17.73 -18.06 18.20
C GLY A 76 -18.12 -16.58 18.18
N SER A 77 -18.68 -16.09 19.29
CA SER A 77 -19.16 -14.71 19.44
C SER A 77 -18.05 -13.67 19.29
N GLU A 78 -16.87 -13.89 19.88
CA GLU A 78 -15.74 -12.97 19.76
C GLU A 78 -15.30 -12.77 18.31
N LEU A 79 -15.32 -13.85 17.52
CA LEU A 79 -14.99 -13.77 16.11
C LEU A 79 -16.04 -12.98 15.32
N SER A 80 -17.32 -13.14 15.65
CA SER A 80 -18.40 -12.37 15.02
C SER A 80 -18.27 -10.88 15.34
N SER A 81 -18.10 -10.51 16.61
CA SER A 81 -17.91 -9.11 17.02
C SER A 81 -16.65 -8.50 16.41
N PHE A 82 -15.56 -9.27 16.33
CA PHE A 82 -14.34 -8.79 15.70
C PHE A 82 -14.53 -8.52 14.20
N LYS A 83 -15.26 -9.38 13.46
CA LYS A 83 -15.55 -9.17 12.02
C LYS A 83 -16.40 -7.94 11.78
N GLU A 84 -17.39 -7.69 12.64
CA GLU A 84 -18.24 -6.50 12.56
C GLU A 84 -17.43 -5.21 12.78
N LEU A 85 -16.58 -5.17 13.80
CA LEU A 85 -15.76 -4.00 14.13
C LEU A 85 -14.62 -3.76 13.14
N SER A 86 -14.00 -4.83 12.61
CA SER A 86 -12.85 -4.73 11.69
C SER A 86 -13.25 -4.67 10.21
N GLY A 87 -14.54 -4.87 9.87
CA GLY A 87 -15.02 -4.92 8.48
C GLY A 87 -14.54 -6.14 7.69
N ILE A 88 -13.96 -7.16 8.33
CA ILE A 88 -13.42 -8.35 7.67
C ILE A 88 -14.56 -9.31 7.29
N GLN A 89 -14.79 -9.45 5.98
CA GLN A 89 -15.74 -10.43 5.44
C GLN A 89 -15.09 -11.82 5.27
N SER A 90 -15.02 -12.60 6.35
CA SER A 90 -14.50 -13.98 6.32
C SER A 90 -15.55 -15.00 6.76
N ARG A 91 -15.72 -16.08 5.98
CA ARG A 91 -16.62 -17.21 6.31
C ARG A 91 -16.02 -18.21 7.30
N THR A 92 -14.79 -17.99 7.76
CA THR A 92 -14.07 -18.94 8.62
C THR A 92 -14.67 -18.96 10.03
N ARG A 93 -14.76 -20.15 10.64
CA ARG A 93 -15.28 -20.38 12.01
C ARG A 93 -14.27 -20.09 13.12
N SER A 94 -13.00 -19.92 12.77
CA SER A 94 -11.90 -19.57 13.66
C SER A 94 -10.90 -18.67 12.96
N LEU A 95 -10.34 -17.67 13.64
CA LEU A 95 -9.32 -16.78 13.08
C LEU A 95 -8.16 -16.61 14.05
N ALA A 96 -6.96 -16.98 13.61
CA ALA A 96 -5.73 -16.76 14.34
C ALA A 96 -5.21 -15.35 14.09
N LEU A 97 -4.99 -14.59 15.16
CA LEU A 97 -4.47 -13.23 15.17
C LEU A 97 -3.12 -13.18 15.87
N PHE A 98 -2.21 -12.40 15.30
CA PHE A 98 -0.88 -12.15 15.83
C PHE A 98 -0.73 -10.64 16.03
N SER A 99 -0.38 -10.22 17.24
CA SER A 99 0.12 -8.87 17.48
C SER A 99 1.50 -8.67 16.82
N ARG A 100 1.98 -7.43 16.73
CA ARG A 100 3.36 -7.15 16.26
C ARG A 100 4.43 -7.87 17.09
N ARG A 101 4.23 -7.98 18.41
CA ARG A 101 5.12 -8.72 19.32
C ARG A 101 5.13 -10.21 18.98
N ALA A 102 3.97 -10.78 18.66
CA ALA A 102 3.88 -12.17 18.21
C ALA A 102 4.55 -12.40 16.85
N VAL A 103 4.43 -11.47 15.91
CA VAL A 103 5.14 -11.54 14.62
C VAL A 103 6.65 -11.47 14.81
N LEU A 104 7.14 -10.57 15.68
CA LEU A 104 8.55 -10.49 16.02
C LEU A 104 9.05 -11.80 16.64
N ASN A 105 8.25 -12.41 17.51
CA ASN A 105 8.57 -13.70 18.10
C ASN A 105 8.64 -14.83 17.07
N VAL A 106 7.71 -14.85 16.11
CA VAL A 106 7.79 -15.76 14.95
C VAL A 106 9.11 -15.56 14.19
N ALA A 107 9.56 -14.32 13.97
CA ALA A 107 10.85 -14.06 13.30
C ALA A 107 12.04 -14.66 14.07
N MET A 108 11.97 -14.65 15.41
CA MET A 108 13.03 -15.19 16.25
C MET A 108 13.03 -16.73 16.34
N LEU A 109 11.91 -17.38 15.99
CA LEU A 109 11.73 -18.84 16.03
C LEU A 109 11.84 -19.51 14.64
N LEU A 110 11.61 -18.76 13.56
CA LEU A 110 11.53 -19.30 12.20
C LEU A 110 12.93 -19.50 11.59
N ARG A 111 13.36 -20.76 11.44
CA ARG A 111 14.69 -21.11 10.91
C ARG A 111 14.85 -20.77 9.43
N ASP A 112 13.92 -21.27 8.61
CA ASP A 112 14.04 -21.28 7.14
C ASP A 112 13.34 -20.08 6.49
N SER A 113 13.79 -18.86 6.81
CA SER A 113 13.31 -17.63 6.19
C SER A 113 14.40 -16.56 6.18
N GLU A 114 14.74 -16.06 4.99
CA GLU A 114 15.70 -14.96 4.84
C GLU A 114 15.21 -13.66 5.51
N VAL A 115 13.91 -13.39 5.44
CA VAL A 115 13.32 -12.22 6.12
C VAL A 115 13.46 -12.36 7.63
N ALA A 116 13.18 -13.54 8.17
CA ALA A 116 13.33 -13.79 9.61
C ALA A 116 14.81 -13.72 10.04
N ARG A 117 15.72 -14.23 9.22
CA ARG A 117 17.18 -14.12 9.44
C ARG A 117 17.62 -12.66 9.52
N GLN A 118 17.17 -11.81 8.60
CA GLN A 118 17.47 -10.38 8.61
C GLN A 118 16.93 -9.68 9.87
N VAL A 119 15.70 -10.00 10.30
CA VAL A 119 15.13 -9.47 11.55
C VAL A 119 16.00 -9.87 12.76
N ARG A 120 16.43 -11.12 12.85
CA ARG A 120 17.30 -11.60 13.96
C ARG A 120 18.65 -10.88 13.99
N VAL A 121 19.30 -10.73 12.82
CA VAL A 121 20.58 -10.01 12.72
C VAL A 121 20.40 -8.57 13.21
N TYR A 122 19.38 -7.86 12.71
CA TYR A 122 19.13 -6.47 13.09
C TYR A 122 18.85 -6.31 14.59
N LEU A 123 18.05 -7.21 15.19
CA LEU A 123 17.78 -7.20 16.63
C LEU A 123 19.07 -7.33 17.45
N LEU A 124 19.98 -8.23 17.05
CA LEU A 124 21.23 -8.46 17.76
C LEU A 124 22.23 -7.31 17.58
N ASP A 125 22.30 -6.71 16.39
CA ASP A 125 23.15 -5.55 16.16
C ASP A 125 22.68 -4.36 17.01
N MET A 126 21.37 -4.12 17.07
CA MET A 126 20.78 -3.08 17.91
C MET A 126 20.97 -3.33 19.42
N GLU A 127 20.87 -4.59 19.85
CA GLU A 127 21.10 -4.97 21.24
C GLU A 127 22.58 -4.86 21.62
N TYR A 128 23.50 -5.19 20.70
CA TYR A 128 24.93 -5.03 20.90
C TYR A 128 25.32 -3.55 21.05
N LEU A 129 24.84 -2.68 20.14
CA LEU A 129 25.10 -1.24 20.19
C LEU A 129 24.60 -0.59 21.48
N ALA A 130 23.42 -1.02 21.97
CA ALA A 130 22.85 -0.52 23.22
C ALA A 130 23.69 -0.90 24.46
N ARG A 131 24.40 -2.03 24.43
CA ARG A 131 25.26 -2.50 25.54
C ARG A 131 26.65 -1.88 25.55
N THR A 132 27.11 -1.32 24.43
CA THR A 132 28.47 -0.77 24.27
C THR A 132 28.58 0.74 24.47
N GLN A 133 27.49 1.45 24.83
CA GLN A 133 27.58 2.88 25.13
C GLN A 133 28.29 3.13 26.49
N PRO A 134 29.36 3.95 26.54
CA PRO A 134 30.05 4.29 27.79
C PRO A 134 29.16 5.16 28.68
N VAL A 135 29.02 4.79 29.94
CA VAL A 135 28.41 5.67 30.96
C VAL A 135 29.54 6.55 31.53
N GLU A 136 29.53 7.86 31.25
CA GLU A 136 30.51 8.80 31.82
C GLU A 136 30.28 9.01 33.32
N ASN A 137 31.28 8.69 34.15
CA ASN A 137 31.30 8.98 35.59
C ASN A 137 32.33 10.08 35.89
N PRO A 138 31.94 11.29 36.36
CA PRO A 138 32.91 12.29 36.81
C PRO A 138 33.43 11.99 38.23
N ALA A 139 34.74 12.13 38.43
CA ALA A 139 35.44 11.91 39.71
C ALA A 139 35.39 13.16 40.64
N PRO A 140 35.61 13.00 41.98
CA PRO A 140 35.46 14.08 42.95
C PRO A 140 36.77 14.83 43.29
N THR A 141 36.67 16.12 43.62
CA THR A 141 37.77 16.99 44.10
C THR A 141 37.56 17.47 45.55
N ASP A 142 38.56 17.19 46.40
CA ASP A 142 39.15 17.86 47.60
C ASP A 142 38.35 18.64 48.70
N PRO A 143 38.87 18.78 49.95
CA PRO A 143 38.17 18.46 51.18
C PRO A 143 38.34 19.56 52.26
N THR A 144 37.68 20.69 52.14
CA THR A 144 37.57 21.65 53.25
C THR A 144 36.23 22.34 53.15
N ASP A 145 35.22 21.81 53.82
CA ASP A 145 34.06 22.58 54.27
C ASP A 145 33.21 21.68 55.17
N VAL A 146 33.17 22.03 56.46
CA VAL A 146 32.39 21.36 57.50
C VAL A 146 30.94 21.82 57.38
N VAL A 147 30.31 21.41 56.28
CA VAL A 147 28.86 21.30 56.15
C VAL A 147 28.61 19.79 56.08
N SER A 148 27.59 19.29 56.79
CA SER A 148 27.23 17.87 56.79
C SER A 148 27.33 17.33 55.36
N LEU A 149 28.09 16.24 55.17
CA LEU A 149 28.33 15.67 53.85
C LEU A 149 27.00 15.42 53.11
N ASP A 150 25.96 15.06 53.86
CA ASP A 150 24.59 14.91 53.38
C ASP A 150 23.99 16.22 52.86
N ASP A 151 24.15 17.35 53.56
CA ASP A 151 23.59 18.65 53.12
C ASP A 151 24.27 19.17 51.84
N ARG A 152 25.59 18.97 51.70
CA ARG A 152 26.32 19.33 50.47
C ARG A 152 25.95 18.40 49.31
N ILE A 153 25.77 17.12 49.59
CA ILE A 153 25.32 16.14 48.59
C ILE A 153 23.89 16.47 48.15
N ASP A 154 22.97 16.73 49.08
CA ASP A 154 21.58 17.06 48.79
C ASP A 154 21.43 18.38 48.04
N GLN A 155 22.19 19.42 48.41
CA GLN A 155 22.21 20.67 47.67
C GLN A 155 22.73 20.48 46.25
N ARG A 156 23.77 19.68 46.06
CA ARG A 156 24.37 19.43 44.75
C ARG A 156 23.48 18.53 43.88
N ILE A 157 22.85 17.52 44.46
CA ILE A 157 21.84 16.66 43.83
C ILE A 157 20.63 17.51 43.40
N THR A 158 20.09 18.32 44.30
CA THR A 158 18.94 19.19 44.02
C THR A 158 19.28 20.21 42.92
N HIS A 159 20.50 20.77 42.95
CA HIS A 159 20.95 21.73 41.94
C HIS A 159 21.11 21.09 40.55
N ILE A 160 21.74 19.91 40.47
CA ILE A 160 21.94 19.19 39.19
C ILE A 160 20.60 18.68 38.65
N LEU A 161 19.75 18.12 39.52
CA LEU A 161 18.41 17.68 39.13
C LEU A 161 17.58 18.86 38.61
N GLY A 162 17.55 19.97 39.33
CA GLY A 162 16.75 21.14 38.97
C GLY A 162 17.24 21.89 37.72
N LYS A 163 18.56 22.02 37.52
CA LYS A 163 19.11 22.84 36.42
C LYS A 163 19.42 22.06 35.14
N THR A 164 19.68 20.76 35.24
CA THR A 164 20.17 19.98 34.09
C THR A 164 19.22 18.85 33.74
N VAL A 165 18.82 18.06 34.72
CA VAL A 165 18.04 16.83 34.46
C VAL A 165 16.56 17.15 34.20
N VAL A 166 15.92 17.97 35.04
CA VAL A 166 14.50 18.32 34.89
C VAL A 166 14.22 19.07 33.57
N PRO A 167 15.00 20.10 33.17
CA PRO A 167 14.78 20.76 31.88
C PRO A 167 15.00 19.84 30.68
N MET A 168 15.98 18.93 30.75
CA MET A 168 16.24 17.95 29.69
C MET A 168 15.10 16.93 29.57
N PHE A 169 14.59 16.42 30.69
CA PHE A 169 13.41 15.56 30.70
C PHE A 169 12.16 16.28 30.21
N ASN A 170 11.95 17.55 30.60
CA ASN A 170 10.82 18.34 30.11
C ASN A 170 10.90 18.54 28.59
N ALA A 171 12.08 18.88 28.06
CA ALA A 171 12.30 19.01 26.61
C ALA A 171 12.11 17.67 25.87
N LEU A 172 12.57 16.55 26.45
CA LEU A 172 12.35 15.21 25.91
C LEU A 172 10.87 14.80 25.95
N ILE A 173 10.15 15.12 27.02
CA ILE A 173 8.70 14.87 27.15
C ILE A 173 7.92 15.69 26.12
N GLU A 174 8.32 16.95 25.91
CA GLU A 174 7.68 17.87 24.97
C GLU A 174 7.92 17.45 23.51
N THR A 175 9.18 17.20 23.13
CA THR A 175 9.53 16.68 21.79
C THR A 175 8.93 15.31 21.52
N SER A 176 8.90 14.42 22.53
CA SER A 176 8.22 13.12 22.42
C SER A 176 6.70 13.27 22.34
N GLY A 177 6.12 14.30 22.97
CA GLY A 177 4.71 14.66 22.87
C GLY A 177 4.34 15.21 21.48
N GLU A 178 5.21 16.02 20.88
CA GLU A 178 5.08 16.52 19.50
C GLU A 178 5.19 15.39 18.48
N HIS A 179 6.22 14.55 18.55
CA HIS A 179 6.37 13.39 17.68
C HIS A 179 5.17 12.44 17.81
N ARG A 180 4.65 12.25 19.03
CA ARG A 180 3.45 11.43 19.26
C ARG A 180 2.21 12.05 18.60
N ARG A 181 2.05 13.38 18.65
CA ARG A 181 0.94 14.07 17.96
C ARG A 181 1.06 13.96 16.44
N GLU A 182 2.26 14.14 15.88
CA GLU A 182 2.50 13.96 14.44
C GLU A 182 2.27 12.51 13.99
N LEU A 183 2.76 11.52 14.74
CA LEU A 183 2.52 10.11 14.47
C LEU A 183 1.02 9.76 14.54
N MET A 184 0.27 10.35 15.48
CA MET A 184 -1.19 10.16 15.55
C MET A 184 -1.91 10.82 14.37
N ALA A 185 -1.46 12.00 13.93
CA ALA A 185 -2.00 12.66 12.74
C ALA A 185 -1.73 11.88 11.46
N LEU A 186 -0.50 11.34 11.31
CA LEU A 186 -0.11 10.45 10.23
C LEU A 186 -0.93 9.16 10.25
N ARG A 187 -1.11 8.53 11.43
CA ARG A 187 -1.94 7.33 11.60
C ARG A 187 -3.40 7.59 11.20
N ALA A 188 -3.97 8.73 11.60
CA ALA A 188 -5.32 9.13 11.19
C ALA A 188 -5.39 9.42 9.67
N GLY A 189 -4.31 9.90 9.05
CA GLY A 189 -4.17 10.02 7.60
C GLY A 189 -4.19 8.65 6.91
N VAL A 190 -3.38 7.71 7.39
CA VAL A 190 -3.28 6.34 6.87
C VAL A 190 -4.63 5.62 7.01
N GLN A 191 -5.30 5.71 8.16
CA GLN A 191 -6.61 5.10 8.36
C GLN A 191 -7.69 5.66 7.40
N ARG A 192 -7.65 6.96 7.07
CA ARG A 192 -8.53 7.56 6.06
C ARG A 192 -8.24 7.03 4.66
N ILE A 193 -6.96 6.84 4.33
CA ILE A 193 -6.53 6.24 3.06
C ILE A 193 -6.97 4.78 2.99
N GLU A 194 -6.77 4.00 4.05
CA GLU A 194 -7.22 2.61 4.15
C GLU A 194 -8.73 2.49 4.03
N GLN A 195 -9.52 3.36 4.69
CA GLN A 195 -10.98 3.38 4.54
C GLN A 195 -11.40 3.70 3.11
N ARG A 196 -10.76 4.68 2.45
CA ARG A 196 -11.01 4.95 1.02
C ARG A 196 -10.65 3.74 0.17
N LEU A 197 -9.52 3.10 0.42
CA LEU A 197 -9.09 1.89 -0.30
C LEU A 197 -10.08 0.74 -0.09
N HIS A 198 -10.59 0.50 1.11
CA HIS A 198 -11.62 -0.50 1.38
C HIS A 198 -12.95 -0.16 0.70
N GLN A 199 -13.35 1.11 0.68
CA GLN A 199 -14.54 1.56 -0.04
C GLN A 199 -14.37 1.37 -1.56
N HIS A 200 -13.19 1.69 -2.10
CA HIS A 200 -12.84 1.43 -3.49
C HIS A 200 -12.80 -0.07 -3.79
N HIS A 201 -12.25 -0.91 -2.90
CA HIS A 201 -12.19 -2.36 -3.07
C HIS A 201 -13.58 -2.99 -2.98
N ALA A 202 -14.45 -2.52 -2.09
CA ALA A 202 -15.84 -2.96 -2.00
C ALA A 202 -16.68 -2.46 -3.19
N ARG A 203 -16.32 -1.31 -3.79
CA ARG A 203 -16.91 -0.83 -5.04
C ARG A 203 -16.43 -1.67 -6.22
N LEU A 204 -15.13 -1.97 -6.33
CA LEU A 204 -14.55 -2.87 -7.32
C LEU A 204 -15.15 -4.26 -7.20
N LYS A 205 -15.27 -4.82 -6.00
CA LYS A 205 -15.86 -6.14 -5.77
C LYS A 205 -17.36 -6.19 -6.06
N ARG A 206 -18.08 -5.06 -5.96
CA ARG A 206 -19.48 -4.93 -6.43
C ARG A 206 -19.56 -4.86 -7.95
N LEU A 207 -18.57 -4.24 -8.60
CA LEU A 207 -18.43 -4.27 -10.06
C LEU A 207 -17.99 -5.67 -10.55
N GLU A 208 -17.14 -6.37 -9.80
CA GLU A 208 -16.69 -7.74 -10.07
C GLU A 208 -17.74 -8.80 -9.74
N GLY A 209 -18.61 -8.57 -8.75
CA GLY A 209 -19.72 -9.47 -8.42
C GLY A 209 -20.81 -9.53 -9.48
N VAL A 210 -20.79 -8.60 -10.45
CA VAL A 210 -21.65 -8.60 -11.65
C VAL A 210 -20.96 -9.30 -12.84
N ARG A 211 -19.68 -9.71 -12.72
CA ARG A 211 -18.88 -10.31 -13.81
C ARG A 211 -18.98 -11.83 -13.95
N ASP A 212 -19.82 -12.52 -13.17
CA ASP A 212 -19.97 -13.97 -13.28
C ASP A 212 -21.10 -14.36 -14.27
N ASP A 213 -20.92 -14.01 -15.55
CA ASP A 213 -21.40 -14.78 -16.72
C ASP A 213 -20.93 -14.16 -18.07
N ARG A 214 -19.89 -14.77 -18.69
CA ARG A 214 -19.47 -14.73 -20.13
C ARG A 214 -18.84 -13.40 -20.66
N PRO A 215 -18.38 -13.32 -21.93
CA PRO A 215 -17.19 -13.85 -22.61
C PRO A 215 -15.99 -12.88 -22.68
N ALA A 216 -15.77 -12.02 -21.67
CA ALA A 216 -14.81 -10.90 -21.74
C ALA A 216 -13.32 -11.31 -21.94
N VAL A 217 -12.89 -12.46 -21.41
CA VAL A 217 -11.49 -12.94 -21.49
C VAL A 217 -11.00 -13.10 -22.95
N GLY A 218 -11.89 -13.43 -23.89
CA GLY A 218 -11.52 -13.56 -25.31
C GLY A 218 -11.38 -12.21 -26.05
N VAL A 219 -12.08 -11.17 -25.59
CA VAL A 219 -12.17 -9.87 -26.28
C VAL A 219 -10.83 -9.15 -26.22
N MET A 220 -10.21 -9.06 -25.04
CA MET A 220 -8.92 -8.38 -24.88
C MET A 220 -7.75 -9.14 -25.51
N ALA A 221 -7.78 -10.47 -25.49
CA ALA A 221 -6.78 -11.29 -26.17
C ALA A 221 -6.83 -11.07 -27.70
N ALA A 222 -8.04 -10.94 -28.27
CA ALA A 222 -8.20 -10.61 -29.69
C ALA A 222 -7.67 -9.21 -30.02
N MET A 223 -7.87 -8.22 -29.15
CA MET A 223 -7.35 -6.86 -29.35
C MET A 223 -5.82 -6.77 -29.29
N ASP A 224 -5.20 -7.47 -28.32
CA ASP A 224 -3.75 -7.46 -28.16
C ASP A 224 -3.02 -8.07 -29.39
N ALA A 225 -3.70 -8.97 -30.11
CA ALA A 225 -3.23 -9.57 -31.36
C ALA A 225 -3.39 -8.66 -32.60
N MET A 226 -4.15 -7.56 -32.51
CA MET A 226 -4.36 -6.65 -33.64
C MET A 226 -3.17 -5.71 -33.83
N ASN A 227 -2.81 -5.44 -35.09
CA ASN A 227 -1.94 -4.33 -35.42
C ASN A 227 -2.69 -2.98 -35.31
N GLY A 228 -1.95 -1.86 -35.25
CA GLY A 228 -2.53 -0.52 -35.02
C GLY A 228 -3.67 -0.16 -35.99
N ARG A 229 -3.49 -0.42 -37.29
CA ARG A 229 -4.53 -0.14 -38.30
C ARG A 229 -5.77 -1.01 -38.15
N THR A 230 -5.60 -2.28 -37.77
CA THR A 230 -6.73 -3.16 -37.46
C THR A 230 -7.45 -2.68 -36.20
N PHE A 231 -6.72 -2.18 -35.22
CA PHE A 231 -7.27 -1.61 -34.00
C PHE A 231 -8.11 -0.36 -34.27
N GLU A 232 -7.61 0.60 -35.06
CA GLU A 232 -8.36 1.79 -35.48
C GLU A 232 -9.68 1.43 -36.18
N ARG A 233 -9.63 0.45 -37.11
CA ARG A 233 -10.83 -0.06 -37.79
C ARG A 233 -11.80 -0.74 -36.84
N HIS A 234 -11.31 -1.41 -35.80
CA HIS A 234 -12.15 -2.02 -34.78
C HIS A 234 -12.89 -0.94 -33.99
N ILE A 235 -12.20 0.11 -33.54
CA ILE A 235 -12.82 1.26 -32.86
C ILE A 235 -13.86 1.94 -33.77
N ALA A 236 -13.56 2.11 -35.06
CA ALA A 236 -14.52 2.66 -36.01
C ALA A 236 -15.81 1.82 -36.11
N LYS A 237 -15.71 0.48 -36.06
CA LYS A 237 -16.89 -0.40 -36.03
C LYS A 237 -17.70 -0.26 -34.74
N LEU A 238 -17.05 -0.07 -33.59
CA LEU A 238 -17.76 0.18 -32.32
C LEU A 238 -18.51 1.50 -32.36
N LEU A 239 -17.88 2.57 -32.89
CA LEU A 239 -18.55 3.86 -33.10
C LEU A 239 -19.78 3.71 -34.01
N GLN A 240 -19.66 3.00 -35.14
CA GLN A 240 -20.79 2.72 -36.03
C GLN A 240 -21.90 1.92 -35.35
N ARG A 241 -21.53 0.88 -34.56
CA ARG A 241 -22.47 0.06 -33.79
C ARG A 241 -23.30 0.93 -32.85
N ASP A 242 -22.67 1.90 -32.20
CA ASP A 242 -23.29 2.77 -31.21
C ASP A 242 -23.91 4.04 -31.81
N GLY A 243 -24.25 3.99 -33.11
CA GLY A 243 -25.04 5.03 -33.77
C GLY A 243 -24.25 6.21 -34.33
N CYS A 244 -22.91 6.19 -34.27
CA CYS A 244 -22.12 7.22 -34.93
C CYS A 244 -22.19 7.08 -36.46
N THR A 245 -22.33 8.21 -37.15
CA THR A 245 -22.38 8.32 -38.60
C THR A 245 -21.11 8.99 -39.14
N ASN A 246 -20.91 8.97 -40.46
CA ASN A 246 -19.74 9.56 -41.12
C ASN A 246 -18.40 9.13 -40.50
N VAL A 247 -18.31 7.88 -40.06
CA VAL A 247 -17.11 7.34 -39.41
C VAL A 247 -16.02 7.12 -40.46
N VAL A 248 -14.95 7.91 -40.37
CA VAL A 248 -13.80 7.88 -41.27
C VAL A 248 -12.53 7.60 -40.47
N VAL A 249 -11.85 6.50 -40.81
CA VAL A 249 -10.51 6.20 -40.29
C VAL A 249 -9.48 6.95 -41.14
N GLN A 250 -8.72 7.84 -40.52
CA GLN A 250 -7.60 8.53 -41.14
C GLN A 250 -6.43 7.55 -41.29
N GLY A 251 -5.82 7.49 -42.47
CA GLY A 251 -4.72 6.58 -42.73
C GLY A 251 -3.50 7.30 -43.28
N GLY A 252 -2.35 7.18 -42.62
CA GLY A 252 -1.04 7.51 -43.18
C GLY A 252 -0.21 8.50 -42.36
N HIS A 253 1.02 8.74 -42.83
CA HIS A 253 1.88 9.79 -42.29
C HIS A 253 1.23 11.16 -42.55
N GLY A 254 0.68 11.78 -41.51
CA GLY A 254 0.04 13.10 -41.62
C GLY A 254 -1.33 13.24 -40.96
N ASP A 255 -1.82 12.22 -40.24
CA ASP A 255 -3.07 12.23 -39.44
C ASP A 255 -3.16 13.35 -38.38
N ARG A 256 -2.06 14.08 -38.15
CA ARG A 256 -1.93 15.15 -37.15
C ARG A 256 -2.42 14.69 -35.77
N GLY A 257 -2.30 13.40 -35.45
CA GLY A 257 -2.74 12.84 -34.17
C GLY A 257 -4.26 12.70 -34.00
N VAL A 258 -5.02 12.46 -35.08
CA VAL A 258 -6.42 11.99 -35.01
C VAL A 258 -6.59 10.83 -35.96
N ASP A 259 -6.94 9.66 -35.44
CA ASP A 259 -7.05 8.44 -36.24
C ASP A 259 -8.47 8.22 -36.77
N ILE A 260 -9.49 8.76 -36.10
CA ILE A 260 -10.90 8.58 -36.49
C ILE A 260 -11.65 9.90 -36.31
N ILE A 261 -12.50 10.22 -37.29
CA ILE A 261 -13.48 11.31 -37.23
C ILE A 261 -14.86 10.71 -37.46
N ALA A 262 -15.86 11.18 -36.71
CA ALA A 262 -17.24 10.75 -36.83
C ALA A 262 -18.21 11.85 -36.40
N LEU A 263 -19.51 11.59 -36.56
CA LEU A 263 -20.59 12.33 -35.91
C LEU A 263 -21.33 11.38 -34.97
N THR A 264 -21.61 11.82 -33.73
CA THR A 264 -22.49 11.08 -32.81
C THR A 264 -23.93 11.07 -33.34
N ALA A 265 -24.80 10.27 -32.72
CA ALA A 265 -26.20 10.18 -33.11
C ALA A 265 -26.95 11.53 -33.00
N ASP A 266 -26.56 12.39 -32.05
CA ASP A 266 -27.09 13.74 -31.87
C ASP A 266 -26.37 14.82 -32.71
N GLY A 267 -25.43 14.43 -33.58
CA GLY A 267 -24.78 15.30 -34.56
C GLY A 267 -23.54 16.06 -34.06
N ARG A 268 -23.05 15.79 -32.85
CA ARG A 268 -21.79 16.35 -32.32
C ARG A 268 -20.59 15.80 -33.09
N ARG A 269 -19.57 16.64 -33.30
CA ARG A 269 -18.32 16.24 -33.94
C ARG A 269 -17.48 15.41 -33.01
N LEU A 270 -17.20 14.17 -33.42
CA LEU A 270 -16.36 13.24 -32.67
C LEU A 270 -15.00 13.06 -33.35
N VAL A 271 -13.95 13.08 -32.53
CA VAL A 271 -12.61 12.65 -32.93
C VAL A 271 -12.06 11.63 -31.95
N ALA A 272 -11.29 10.66 -32.46
CA ALA A 272 -10.61 9.69 -31.63
C ALA A 272 -9.14 9.50 -32.04
N GLN A 273 -8.27 9.41 -31.03
CA GLN A 273 -6.93 8.86 -31.18
C GLN A 273 -6.93 7.45 -30.57
N CYS A 274 -6.36 6.51 -31.31
CA CYS A 274 -6.19 5.11 -30.96
C CYS A 274 -4.70 4.82 -30.72
N LYS A 275 -4.35 4.25 -29.57
CA LYS A 275 -2.99 3.77 -29.28
C LYS A 275 -3.00 2.32 -28.87
N ARG A 276 -2.39 1.49 -29.72
CA ARG A 276 -2.09 0.10 -29.42
C ARG A 276 -0.68 0.00 -28.86
N PHE A 277 -0.57 -0.15 -27.54
CA PHE A 277 0.68 -0.41 -26.85
C PHE A 277 0.63 -1.73 -26.08
N ALA A 278 1.81 -2.26 -25.76
CA ALA A 278 1.89 -3.42 -24.89
C ALA A 278 1.32 -3.09 -23.49
N PRO A 279 0.67 -4.04 -22.78
CA PRO A 279 -0.04 -3.76 -21.53
C PRO A 279 0.81 -3.15 -20.40
N TYR A 280 2.14 -3.32 -20.45
CA TYR A 280 3.09 -2.79 -19.47
C TYR A 280 3.57 -1.36 -19.77
N LEU A 281 3.18 -0.78 -20.90
CA LEU A 281 3.41 0.63 -21.22
C LEU A 281 2.22 1.47 -20.75
N SER A 282 2.41 2.77 -20.59
CA SER A 282 1.35 3.69 -20.20
C SER A 282 1.27 4.88 -21.11
N ILE A 283 0.05 5.39 -21.33
CA ILE A 283 -0.16 6.71 -21.94
C ILE A 283 0.22 7.77 -20.92
N THR A 284 1.06 8.72 -21.32
CA THR A 284 1.64 9.76 -20.47
C THR A 284 0.98 11.13 -20.71
N SER A 285 1.25 12.10 -19.83
CA SER A 285 0.69 13.46 -19.97
C SER A 285 1.06 14.13 -21.31
N PRO A 286 2.30 14.05 -21.85
CA PRO A 286 2.62 14.57 -23.18
C PRO A 286 1.77 13.99 -24.31
N ASP A 287 1.45 12.70 -24.24
CA ASP A 287 0.63 12.03 -25.26
C ASP A 287 -0.77 12.65 -25.33
N VAL A 288 -1.38 12.88 -24.16
CA VAL A 288 -2.71 13.50 -24.04
C VAL A 288 -2.67 14.97 -24.43
N GLN A 289 -1.66 15.72 -23.97
CA GLN A 289 -1.47 17.14 -24.30
C GLN A 289 -1.38 17.37 -25.82
N LYS A 290 -0.64 16.51 -26.53
CA LYS A 290 -0.55 16.57 -27.98
C LYS A 290 -1.92 16.39 -28.65
N PHE A 291 -2.72 15.44 -28.16
CA PHE A 291 -4.06 15.17 -28.68
C PHE A 291 -5.04 16.32 -28.41
N ILE A 292 -4.94 17.01 -27.26
CA ILE A 292 -5.77 18.20 -26.96
C ILE A 292 -5.69 19.22 -28.09
N GLY A 293 -4.47 19.54 -28.55
CA GLY A 293 -4.26 20.51 -29.62
C GLY A 293 -4.99 20.10 -30.90
N SER A 294 -4.86 18.84 -31.31
CA SER A 294 -5.54 18.32 -32.50
C SER A 294 -7.06 18.33 -32.32
N ALA A 295 -7.56 17.77 -31.23
CA ALA A 295 -8.99 17.62 -31.00
C ALA A 295 -9.71 18.97 -30.90
N LYS A 296 -9.18 19.91 -30.12
CA LYS A 296 -9.84 21.20 -29.84
C LYS A 296 -9.54 22.26 -30.89
N VAL A 297 -8.28 22.40 -31.30
CA VAL A 297 -7.87 23.52 -32.17
C VAL A 297 -8.02 23.18 -33.65
N LEU A 298 -7.58 22.00 -34.07
CA LEU A 298 -7.62 21.64 -35.49
C LEU A 298 -8.99 21.16 -35.94
N TYR A 299 -9.64 20.31 -35.14
CA TYR A 299 -10.89 19.66 -35.53
C TYR A 299 -12.13 20.25 -34.87
N GLY A 300 -11.98 21.07 -33.81
CA GLY A 300 -13.10 21.68 -33.10
C GLY A 300 -14.09 20.63 -32.57
N ALA A 301 -13.57 19.55 -31.99
CA ALA A 301 -14.37 18.41 -31.59
C ALA A 301 -15.18 18.68 -30.31
N ASP A 302 -16.45 18.34 -30.39
CA ASP A 302 -17.39 18.34 -29.26
C ASP A 302 -17.16 17.11 -28.37
N VAL A 303 -16.87 15.95 -28.99
CA VAL A 303 -16.55 14.69 -28.33
C VAL A 303 -15.15 14.24 -28.73
N ALA A 304 -14.26 14.07 -27.74
CA ALA A 304 -12.88 13.65 -27.97
C ALA A 304 -12.58 12.37 -27.18
N LEU A 305 -12.18 11.30 -27.88
CA LEU A 305 -11.83 10.02 -27.28
C LEU A 305 -10.33 9.75 -27.40
N TYR A 306 -9.70 9.36 -26.30
CA TYR A 306 -8.35 8.79 -26.33
C TYR A 306 -8.44 7.31 -25.95
N VAL A 307 -8.32 6.43 -26.94
CA VAL A 307 -8.54 4.99 -26.79
C VAL A 307 -7.22 4.26 -26.75
N ALA A 308 -6.98 3.48 -25.68
CA ALA A 308 -5.73 2.74 -25.53
C ALA A 308 -5.91 1.32 -24.98
N THR A 309 -5.08 0.40 -25.46
CA THR A 309 -5.03 -0.99 -24.97
C THR A 309 -4.23 -1.14 -23.66
N CYS A 310 -3.64 -0.05 -23.16
CA CYS A 310 -2.82 -0.01 -21.95
C CYS A 310 -3.33 1.06 -20.95
N PRO A 311 -2.81 1.08 -19.71
CA PRO A 311 -3.19 2.06 -18.71
C PRO A 311 -2.77 3.50 -19.05
N PHE A 312 -3.40 4.47 -18.39
CA PHE A 312 -3.00 5.88 -18.40
C PHE A 312 -2.32 6.21 -17.07
N THR A 313 -1.32 7.10 -17.09
CA THR A 313 -0.79 7.64 -15.83
C THR A 313 -1.84 8.50 -15.11
N PRO A 314 -1.77 8.66 -13.77
CA PRO A 314 -2.70 9.52 -13.04
C PRO A 314 -2.73 10.96 -13.57
N GLU A 315 -1.56 11.49 -13.96
CA GLU A 315 -1.43 12.82 -14.54
C GLU A 315 -2.11 12.93 -15.91
N ALA A 316 -1.94 11.93 -16.77
CA ALA A 316 -2.62 11.87 -18.07
C ALA A 316 -4.15 11.85 -17.92
N LEU A 317 -4.67 11.14 -16.92
CA LEU A 317 -6.10 11.13 -16.60
C LEU A 317 -6.60 12.48 -16.08
N SER A 318 -5.82 13.16 -15.23
CA SER A 318 -6.17 14.52 -14.75
C SER A 318 -6.29 15.49 -15.92
N ILE A 319 -5.28 15.52 -16.79
CA ILE A 319 -5.24 16.39 -17.97
C ILE A 319 -6.37 16.07 -18.95
N ALA A 320 -6.65 14.78 -19.17
CA ALA A 320 -7.76 14.37 -20.03
C ALA A 320 -9.09 14.89 -19.47
N ALA A 321 -9.34 14.75 -18.17
CA ALA A 321 -10.55 15.22 -17.52
C ALA A 321 -10.69 16.75 -17.60
N GLU A 322 -9.61 17.49 -17.30
CA GLU A 322 -9.57 18.95 -17.38
C GLU A 322 -9.85 19.48 -18.80
N ALA A 323 -9.38 18.78 -19.83
CA ALA A 323 -9.58 19.15 -21.22
C ALA A 323 -10.87 18.61 -21.86
N GLY A 324 -11.68 17.85 -21.10
CA GLY A 324 -12.89 17.21 -21.61
C GLY A 324 -12.62 16.11 -22.65
N ILE A 325 -11.52 15.37 -22.49
CA ILE A 325 -11.19 14.17 -23.27
C ILE A 325 -11.63 12.95 -22.48
N THR A 326 -12.35 12.05 -23.13
CA THR A 326 -12.73 10.76 -22.54
C THR A 326 -11.59 9.76 -22.76
N ALA A 327 -10.89 9.41 -21.69
CA ALA A 327 -9.86 8.37 -21.70
C ALA A 327 -10.53 6.99 -21.65
N VAL A 328 -10.46 6.25 -22.76
CA VAL A 328 -10.97 4.88 -22.90
C VAL A 328 -9.81 3.93 -22.65
N HIS A 329 -9.54 3.66 -21.37
CA HIS A 329 -8.51 2.73 -20.94
C HIS A 329 -8.96 1.27 -21.07
N ARG A 330 -8.02 0.33 -20.95
CA ARG A 330 -8.23 -1.12 -21.17
C ARG A 330 -9.55 -1.69 -20.65
N GLY A 331 -9.91 -1.43 -19.38
CA GLY A 331 -11.17 -1.93 -18.81
C GLY A 331 -12.44 -1.35 -19.46
N VAL A 332 -12.46 -0.04 -19.73
CA VAL A 332 -13.60 0.61 -20.42
C VAL A 332 -13.68 0.12 -21.85
N LEU A 333 -12.53 -0.08 -22.52
CA LEU A 333 -12.48 -0.63 -23.86
C LEU A 333 -13.01 -2.07 -23.93
N GLU A 334 -12.72 -2.89 -22.92
CA GLU A 334 -13.24 -4.25 -22.78
C GLU A 334 -14.77 -4.25 -22.67
N GLU A 335 -15.31 -3.44 -21.76
CA GLU A 335 -16.76 -3.26 -21.57
C GLU A 335 -17.42 -2.75 -22.86
N TRP A 336 -16.81 -1.74 -23.49
CA TRP A 336 -17.31 -1.16 -24.73
C TRP A 336 -17.41 -2.18 -25.86
N SER A 337 -16.39 -3.03 -25.96
CA SER A 337 -16.31 -4.05 -26.99
C SER A 337 -17.20 -5.26 -26.68
N ALA A 338 -17.50 -5.50 -25.41
CA ALA A 338 -18.45 -6.52 -24.97
C ALA A 338 -19.92 -6.14 -25.25
N GLY A 339 -20.21 -4.85 -25.50
CA GLY A 339 -21.54 -4.40 -25.89
C GLY A 339 -22.04 -3.15 -25.16
N GLU A 340 -21.36 -2.71 -24.09
CA GLU A 340 -21.78 -1.56 -23.29
C GLU A 340 -21.46 -0.25 -24.03
N PRO A 341 -22.42 0.56 -24.45
CA PRO A 341 -22.11 1.80 -25.18
C PRO A 341 -21.39 2.81 -24.27
N LEU A 342 -20.52 3.62 -24.87
CA LEU A 342 -19.92 4.74 -24.16
C LEU A 342 -20.97 5.84 -23.94
N LYS A 343 -21.22 6.21 -22.68
CA LYS A 343 -22.19 7.25 -22.30
C LYS A 343 -21.98 8.61 -22.97
N ILE A 344 -20.77 8.91 -23.45
CA ILE A 344 -20.47 10.17 -24.13
C ILE A 344 -20.97 10.20 -25.59
N LEU A 345 -21.32 9.03 -26.14
CA LEU A 345 -21.83 8.86 -27.50
C LEU A 345 -23.37 8.95 -27.59
N GLU A 346 -24.04 8.72 -26.46
CA GLU A 346 -25.44 9.07 -26.24
C GLU A 346 -25.60 10.59 -26.25
#